data_AF-A0A2K3CXT6-F1
#
_entry.id   AF-A0A2K3CXT6-F1
#
_cell.length_a   1.000
_cell.length_b   1.000
_cell.length_c   1.000
_cell.angle_alpha   90.00
_cell.angle_beta   90.00
_cell.angle_gamma   90.00
#
_symmetry.space_group_name_H-M   'P 1'
#
loop_
_entity.id
_entity.type
_entity.pdbx_description
1 polymer ?
#
loop_
_entity_poly.entity_id
_entity_poly.type
_entity_poly.pdbx_seq_one_letter_code
_entity_poly.pdbx_strand_id
1 'polypeptide(L)'
;MNQRQALLAVLAAIISIASAAVSVEHSLDGGATFLPAGKVVGNVLSDMVVNWERPALSDAELAKLEKAAQSNGLYLLRVKADKSELLSSVPASCLLGDKLFEKAEVAVDRGGQLLSFNYAITDCAKRAAGTATGASAPSPSEEGVGTRPPSLPVRVVLPRPGPALLVPEFVGDFVDVNVDADLTTTGTLDPGAKPRAPVQGQAARKGAPPPKDERTWLQKNWMFVLAGAMMVFNMVMKANAPEGQAGAAPAARPGGAPAAGGGGPRR
;
A
#
# COMPACT_ATOMS: atom_id res chain seq x y z
N MET A 1 30.41 22.11 -15.15
CA MET A 1 29.86 21.01 -14.33
C MET A 1 29.92 19.73 -15.17
N ASN A 2 30.67 18.72 -14.74
CA ASN A 2 30.99 17.57 -15.61
C ASN A 2 29.77 16.65 -15.80
N GLN A 3 29.57 16.16 -17.02
CA GLN A 3 28.44 15.30 -17.41
C GLN A 3 28.27 14.07 -16.49
N ARG A 4 29.37 13.58 -15.89
CA ARG A 4 29.37 12.51 -14.89
C ARG A 4 28.70 12.90 -13.56
N GLN A 5 28.83 14.16 -13.12
CA GLN A 5 28.15 14.64 -11.91
C GLN A 5 26.64 14.84 -12.14
N ALA A 6 26.24 15.26 -13.35
CA ALA A 6 24.84 15.32 -13.72
C ALA A 6 24.19 13.93 -13.79
N LEU A 7 24.90 12.94 -14.37
CA LEU A 7 24.42 11.55 -14.42
C LEU A 7 24.30 10.91 -13.03
N LEU A 8 25.27 11.15 -12.14
CA LEU A 8 25.23 10.67 -10.75
C LEU A 8 24.12 11.34 -9.93
N ALA A 9 23.85 12.63 -10.14
CA ALA A 9 22.74 13.32 -9.50
C ALA A 9 21.37 12.81 -9.99
N VAL A 10 21.24 12.51 -11.29
CA VAL A 10 20.02 11.91 -11.84
C VAL A 10 19.84 10.47 -11.35
N LEU A 11 20.90 9.66 -11.28
CA LEU A 11 20.83 8.30 -10.70
C LEU A 11 20.53 8.32 -9.20
N ALA A 12 21.09 9.26 -8.43
CA ALA A 12 20.76 9.44 -7.01
C ALA A 12 19.32 9.94 -6.80
N ALA A 13 18.80 10.76 -7.72
CA ALA A 13 17.40 11.18 -7.72
C ALA A 13 16.44 10.04 -8.11
N ILE A 14 16.87 9.11 -8.97
CA ILE A 14 16.08 7.92 -9.35
C ILE A 14 16.09 6.86 -8.23
N ILE A 15 17.13 6.81 -7.39
CA ILE A 15 17.23 5.91 -6.22
C ILE A 15 16.76 6.62 -4.93
N SER A 16 16.06 7.75 -5.02
CA SER A 16 15.11 8.11 -3.97
C SER A 16 13.82 7.34 -4.22
N ILE A 17 13.89 6.01 -4.07
CA ILE A 17 12.70 5.22 -3.77
C ILE A 17 12.23 5.78 -2.45
N ALA A 18 11.23 6.66 -2.50
CA ALA A 18 10.69 7.35 -1.37
C ALA A 18 10.40 6.31 -0.29
N SER A 19 11.16 6.35 0.80
CA SER A 19 10.75 5.73 2.04
C SER A 19 9.43 6.40 2.40
N ALA A 20 8.32 5.79 1.99
CA ALA A 20 7.00 6.32 2.25
C ALA A 20 6.83 6.35 3.76
N ALA A 21 7.01 7.54 4.34
CA ALA A 21 6.92 7.71 5.78
C ALA A 21 5.45 7.58 6.16
N VAL A 22 5.06 6.40 6.64
CA VAL A 22 3.70 6.13 7.09
C VAL A 22 3.53 6.76 8.47
N SER A 23 2.66 7.76 8.56
CA SER A 23 2.36 8.41 9.84
C SER A 23 1.23 7.68 10.56
N VAL A 24 1.41 7.48 11.86
CA VAL A 24 0.43 6.80 12.71
C VAL A 24 -0.12 7.81 13.69
N GLU A 25 -1.43 7.86 13.79
CA GLU A 25 -2.19 8.65 14.77
C GLU A 25 -3.03 7.69 15.62
N HIS A 26 -3.41 8.12 16.81
CA HIS A 26 -4.29 7.35 17.68
C HIS A 26 -5.44 8.19 18.22
N SER A 27 -6.50 7.54 18.67
CA SER A 27 -7.60 8.17 19.37
C SER A 27 -7.90 7.39 20.66
N LEU A 28 -8.06 8.15 21.73
CA LEU A 28 -8.36 7.67 23.09
C LEU A 28 -9.81 7.96 23.50
N ASP A 29 -10.59 8.57 22.60
CA ASP A 29 -11.93 9.09 22.83
C ASP A 29 -12.94 8.57 21.81
N GLY A 30 -12.71 7.36 21.28
CA GLY A 30 -13.64 6.72 20.35
C GLY A 30 -13.64 7.31 18.93
N GLY A 31 -12.59 8.02 18.55
CA GLY A 31 -12.42 8.61 17.22
C GLY A 31 -12.81 10.08 17.13
N ALA A 32 -13.16 10.74 18.25
CA ALA A 32 -13.49 12.16 18.25
C ALA A 32 -12.25 13.04 17.99
N THR A 33 -11.09 12.66 18.54
CA THR A 33 -9.82 13.34 18.29
C THR A 33 -8.71 12.34 17.96
N PHE A 34 -7.85 12.72 17.02
CA PHE A 34 -6.67 11.94 16.64
C PHE A 34 -5.40 12.72 16.96
N LEU A 35 -4.51 12.10 17.73
CA LEU A 35 -3.21 12.65 18.13
C LEU A 35 -2.09 11.87 17.43
N PRO A 36 -0.93 12.50 17.16
CA PRO A 36 0.22 11.81 16.59
C PRO A 36 0.72 10.68 17.50
N ALA A 37 0.81 9.46 16.96
CA ALA A 37 1.22 8.25 17.67
C ALA A 37 2.54 7.65 17.13
N GLY A 38 3.28 8.41 16.32
CA GLY A 38 4.59 8.02 15.80
C GLY A 38 4.63 7.83 14.28
N LYS A 39 5.70 7.21 13.81
CA LYS A 39 5.95 6.96 12.38
C LYS A 39 6.55 5.58 12.18
N VAL A 40 6.17 4.91 11.10
CA VAL A 40 6.82 3.67 10.67
C VAL A 40 8.01 4.04 9.79
N VAL A 41 9.20 3.62 10.21
CA VAL A 41 10.49 3.90 9.57
C VAL A 41 11.10 2.58 9.11
N GLY A 42 11.53 2.55 7.84
CA GLY A 42 12.16 1.40 7.22
C GLY A 42 11.83 1.31 5.73
N ASN A 43 12.52 0.43 5.00
CA ASN A 43 12.19 0.17 3.62
C ASN A 43 11.26 -1.04 3.56
N VAL A 44 9.97 -0.77 3.42
CA VAL A 44 8.91 -1.81 3.45
C VAL A 44 9.04 -2.83 2.30
N LEU A 45 9.78 -2.50 1.24
CA LEU A 45 9.98 -3.41 0.10
C LEU A 45 11.22 -4.31 0.25
N SER A 46 12.26 -3.86 0.95
CA SER A 46 13.46 -4.68 1.20
C SER A 46 13.41 -5.41 2.54
N ASP A 47 12.75 -4.81 3.53
CA ASP A 47 12.82 -5.24 4.91
C ASP A 47 11.52 -5.96 5.28
N MET A 48 11.63 -7.22 5.71
CA MET A 48 10.48 -7.98 6.23
C MET A 48 10.02 -7.47 7.61
N VAL A 49 10.82 -6.61 8.25
CA VAL A 49 10.54 -6.00 9.54
C VAL A 49 10.94 -4.53 9.47
N VAL A 50 9.99 -3.65 9.78
CA VAL A 50 10.21 -2.20 9.89
C VAL A 50 9.95 -1.75 11.32
N ASN A 51 10.46 -0.58 11.71
CA ASN A 51 10.33 -0.11 13.09
C ASN A 51 9.27 0.99 13.17
N TRP A 52 8.31 0.84 14.06
CA TRP A 52 7.42 1.92 14.45
C TRP A 52 8.02 2.68 15.62
N GLU A 53 8.52 3.87 15.34
CA GLU A 53 9.03 4.81 16.33
C GLU A 53 7.88 5.63 16.89
N ARG A 54 7.73 5.63 18.21
CA ARG A 54 6.62 6.30 18.88
C ARG A 54 6.98 6.83 20.25
N PRO A 55 6.42 7.98 20.65
CA PRO A 55 6.58 8.46 22.02
C PRO A 55 5.84 7.55 23.00
N ALA A 56 6.31 7.54 24.25
CA ALA A 56 5.53 7.04 25.35
C ALA A 56 4.24 7.88 25.50
N LEU A 57 3.17 7.26 26.01
CA LEU A 57 1.94 7.98 26.33
C LEU A 57 2.23 8.94 27.49
N SER A 58 1.75 10.18 27.37
CA SER A 58 1.74 11.13 28.47
C SER A 58 0.75 10.70 29.56
N ASP A 59 0.93 11.17 30.80
CA ASP A 59 0.02 10.85 31.91
C ASP A 59 -1.43 11.25 31.61
N ALA A 60 -1.63 12.35 30.89
CA ALA A 60 -2.95 12.81 30.46
C ALA A 60 -3.59 11.88 29.42
N GLU A 61 -2.80 11.32 28.51
CA GLU A 61 -3.26 10.31 27.55
C GLU A 61 -3.55 8.99 28.24
N LEU A 62 -2.70 8.58 29.19
CA LEU A 62 -2.90 7.37 29.97
C LEU A 62 -4.23 7.44 30.75
N ALA A 63 -4.51 8.57 31.40
CA ALA A 63 -5.79 8.79 32.09
C ALA A 63 -7.00 8.70 31.14
N LYS A 64 -6.88 9.17 29.89
CA LYS A 64 -7.93 9.01 28.87
C LYS A 64 -8.11 7.54 28.48
N LEU A 65 -7.01 6.81 28.31
CA LEU A 65 -7.05 5.38 27.99
C LEU A 65 -7.69 4.57 29.13
N GLU A 66 -7.37 4.89 30.39
CA GLU A 66 -8.01 4.29 31.58
C GLU A 66 -9.51 4.58 31.63
N LYS A 67 -9.92 5.82 31.37
CA LYS A 67 -11.33 6.18 31.28
C LYS A 67 -12.05 5.43 30.14
N ALA A 68 -11.40 5.28 28.99
CA ALA A 68 -11.92 4.48 27.88
C ALA A 68 -12.06 3.02 28.30
N ALA A 69 -11.08 2.44 29.00
CA ALA A 69 -11.14 1.07 29.49
C ALA A 69 -12.31 0.83 30.47
N GLN A 70 -12.53 1.76 31.40
CA GLN A 70 -13.65 1.70 32.35
C GLN A 70 -15.03 1.75 31.68
N SER A 71 -15.12 2.41 30.52
CA SER A 71 -16.36 2.57 29.75
C SER A 71 -16.51 1.57 28.60
N ASN A 72 -15.67 0.52 28.54
CA ASN A 72 -15.60 -0.42 27.41
C ASN A 72 -15.37 0.28 26.05
N GLY A 73 -14.70 1.43 26.07
CA GLY A 73 -14.30 2.18 24.90
C GLY A 73 -13.19 1.52 24.09
N LEU A 74 -12.95 2.09 22.91
CA LEU A 74 -11.95 1.60 21.97
C LEU A 74 -10.74 2.54 21.94
N TYR A 75 -9.56 1.95 21.81
CA TYR A 75 -8.36 2.62 21.35
C TYR A 75 -8.30 2.47 19.83
N LEU A 76 -8.34 3.58 19.09
CA LEU A 76 -8.28 3.56 17.64
C LEU A 76 -6.90 3.99 17.17
N LEU A 77 -6.43 3.37 16.10
CA LEU A 77 -5.23 3.75 15.37
C LEU A 77 -5.60 4.09 13.94
N ARG A 78 -5.15 5.26 13.50
CA ARG A 78 -5.26 5.70 12.13
C ARG A 78 -3.88 5.74 11.52
N VAL A 79 -3.74 5.10 10.36
CA VAL A 79 -2.49 5.02 9.62
C VAL A 79 -2.67 5.75 8.31
N LYS A 80 -1.89 6.81 8.11
CA LYS A 80 -1.94 7.66 6.92
C LYS A 80 -0.74 7.39 6.03
N ALA A 81 -1.03 6.96 4.81
CA ALA A 81 -0.10 6.87 3.70
C ALA A 81 -0.54 7.85 2.59
N ASP A 82 0.31 8.09 1.58
CA ASP A 82 0.09 9.12 0.55
C ASP A 82 -1.27 9.01 -0.17
N LYS A 83 -1.81 7.80 -0.29
CA LYS A 83 -3.04 7.50 -1.05
C LYS A 83 -4.05 6.65 -0.29
N SER A 84 -3.77 6.31 0.97
CA SER A 84 -4.65 5.46 1.76
C SER A 84 -4.64 5.86 3.23
N GLU A 85 -5.81 5.76 3.84
CA GLU A 85 -6.03 5.92 5.26
C GLU A 85 -6.63 4.62 5.77
N LEU A 86 -5.96 4.00 6.74
CA LEU A 86 -6.43 2.77 7.36
C LEU A 86 -6.77 3.03 8.82
N LEU A 87 -7.84 2.41 9.29
CA LEU A 87 -8.28 2.49 10.67
C LEU A 87 -8.27 1.09 11.30
N SER A 88 -7.67 0.99 12.48
CA SER A 88 -7.70 -0.21 13.31
C SER A 88 -8.17 0.16 14.71
N SER A 89 -8.76 -0.79 15.44
CA SER A 89 -9.30 -0.52 16.77
C SER A 89 -9.16 -1.73 17.68
N VAL A 90 -8.92 -1.48 18.96
CA VAL A 90 -8.87 -2.54 19.99
C VAL A 90 -9.54 -2.04 21.27
N PRO A 91 -10.20 -2.91 22.06
CA PRO A 91 -10.71 -2.51 23.36
C PRO A 91 -9.62 -1.93 24.25
N ALA A 92 -9.87 -0.74 24.82
CA ALA A 92 -8.91 -0.06 25.68
C ALA A 92 -8.55 -0.89 26.94
N SER A 93 -9.53 -1.63 27.46
CA SER A 93 -9.34 -2.55 28.60
C SER A 93 -8.35 -3.67 28.31
N CYS A 94 -8.33 -4.18 27.08
CA CYS A 94 -7.36 -5.19 26.65
C CYS A 94 -5.94 -4.61 26.56
N LEU A 95 -5.82 -3.36 26.09
CA LEU A 95 -4.54 -2.69 25.92
C LEU A 95 -3.85 -2.41 27.27
N LEU A 96 -4.59 -1.88 28.24
CA LEU A 96 -4.09 -1.72 29.61
C LEU A 96 -3.81 -3.07 30.26
N GLY A 97 -4.70 -4.04 30.04
CA GLY A 97 -4.59 -5.38 30.57
C GLY A 97 -3.31 -6.12 30.16
N ASP A 98 -2.83 -5.89 28.94
CA ASP A 98 -1.59 -6.47 28.41
C ASP A 98 -0.38 -5.56 28.65
N LYS A 99 -0.44 -4.62 29.61
CA LYS A 99 0.65 -3.69 29.95
C LYS A 99 1.23 -2.94 28.73
N LEU A 100 0.37 -2.60 27.76
CA LEU A 100 0.75 -1.96 26.49
C LEU A 100 1.72 -2.81 25.62
N PHE A 101 1.73 -4.13 25.80
CA PHE A 101 2.41 -5.06 24.89
C PHE A 101 1.57 -5.23 23.62
N GLU A 102 2.06 -4.61 22.56
CA GLU A 102 1.34 -4.48 21.31
C GLU A 102 2.05 -5.28 20.21
N LYS A 103 1.30 -5.72 19.20
CA LYS A 103 1.86 -6.29 17.97
C LYS A 103 1.25 -5.57 16.78
N ALA A 104 2.08 -5.20 15.82
CA ALA A 104 1.64 -4.57 14.59
C ALA A 104 2.17 -5.34 13.38
N GLU A 105 1.30 -5.49 12.39
CA GLU A 105 1.62 -6.07 11.09
C GLU A 105 1.08 -5.14 10.00
N VAL A 106 1.93 -4.88 9.01
CA VAL A 106 1.61 -4.06 7.84
C VAL A 106 1.61 -4.97 6.63
N ALA A 107 0.55 -4.91 5.81
CA ALA A 107 0.58 -5.51 4.49
C ALA A 107 0.76 -4.42 3.42
N VAL A 108 1.72 -4.64 2.52
CA VAL A 108 1.94 -3.79 1.36
C VAL A 108 1.87 -4.60 0.08
N ASP A 109 1.49 -3.95 -1.02
CA ASP A 109 1.57 -4.56 -2.34
C ASP A 109 3.01 -4.51 -2.90
N ARG A 110 3.20 -5.04 -4.12
CA ARG A 110 4.50 -5.03 -4.81
C ARG A 110 4.97 -3.62 -5.21
N GLY A 111 4.07 -2.65 -5.28
CA GLY A 111 4.37 -1.25 -5.55
C GLY A 111 4.68 -0.45 -4.28
N GLY A 112 4.64 -1.07 -3.10
CA GLY A 112 4.83 -0.41 -1.81
C GLY A 112 3.58 0.31 -1.29
N GLN A 113 2.42 0.10 -1.91
CA GLN A 113 1.15 0.66 -1.44
C GLN A 113 0.68 -0.09 -0.20
N LEU A 114 0.31 0.66 0.83
CA LEU A 114 -0.27 0.13 2.06
C LEU A 114 -1.66 -0.45 1.80
N LEU A 115 -1.82 -1.76 2.04
CA LEU A 115 -3.05 -2.53 1.85
C LEU A 115 -3.80 -2.74 3.17
N SER A 116 -3.08 -3.10 4.24
CA SER A 116 -3.67 -3.30 5.57
C SER A 116 -2.71 -2.95 6.70
N PHE A 117 -3.29 -2.62 7.85
CA PHE A 117 -2.58 -2.42 9.11
C PHE A 117 -3.32 -3.19 10.19
N ASN A 118 -2.73 -4.30 10.62
CA ASN A 118 -3.24 -5.14 11.69
C ASN A 118 -2.56 -4.77 12.99
N TYR A 119 -3.35 -4.37 13.98
CA TYR A 119 -2.87 -4.06 15.31
C TYR A 119 -3.56 -4.99 16.31
N ALA A 120 -2.77 -5.79 16.99
CA ALA A 120 -3.23 -6.92 17.79
C ALA A 120 -2.62 -6.90 19.20
N ILE A 121 -3.40 -7.45 20.13
CA ILE A 121 -3.04 -7.63 21.54
C ILE A 121 -3.16 -9.13 21.82
N THR A 122 -2.17 -9.73 22.48
CA THR A 122 -2.02 -11.19 22.47
C THR A 122 -3.11 -11.90 23.29
N ASP A 123 -3.57 -11.26 24.36
CA ASP A 123 -4.42 -11.91 25.37
C ASP A 123 -5.87 -11.40 25.45
N CYS A 124 -6.27 -10.49 24.56
CA CYS A 124 -7.64 -9.93 24.58
C CYS A 124 -8.71 -11.02 24.34
N ALA A 125 -8.50 -11.88 23.34
CA ALA A 125 -9.44 -12.95 23.00
C ALA A 125 -9.59 -14.00 24.12
N LYS A 126 -8.49 -14.29 24.85
CA LYS A 126 -8.52 -15.24 25.97
C LYS A 126 -9.35 -14.69 27.15
N ARG A 127 -9.28 -13.39 27.40
CA ARG A 127 -10.10 -12.73 28.43
C ARG A 127 -11.58 -12.69 28.05
N ALA A 128 -11.88 -12.44 26.78
CA ALA A 128 -13.25 -12.48 26.26
C ALA A 128 -13.87 -13.90 26.33
N ALA A 129 -13.06 -14.94 26.12
CA ALA A 129 -13.52 -16.33 26.25
C ALA A 129 -13.75 -16.76 27.71
N GLY A 130 -13.09 -16.12 28.68
CA GLY A 130 -13.25 -16.42 30.11
C GLY A 130 -14.39 -15.68 30.81
N THR A 131 -15.09 -14.76 30.15
CA THR A 131 -16.06 -13.84 30.78
C THR A 131 -17.53 -14.30 30.75
N ALA A 132 -17.81 -15.54 30.33
CA ALA A 132 -19.17 -16.11 30.42
C ALA A 132 -19.64 -16.40 31.87
N THR A 133 -18.76 -16.29 32.86
CA THR A 133 -19.10 -16.47 34.28
C THR A 133 -18.81 -15.20 35.07
N GLY A 134 -19.70 -14.21 34.98
CA GLY A 134 -20.04 -13.22 36.02
C GLY A 134 -18.95 -12.49 36.83
N ALA A 135 -17.68 -12.57 36.45
CA ALA A 135 -16.58 -12.01 37.22
C ALA A 135 -16.41 -10.54 36.84
N SER A 136 -16.64 -9.68 37.83
CA SER A 136 -16.45 -8.24 37.80
C SER A 136 -15.15 -7.84 37.10
N ALA A 137 -15.22 -6.72 36.35
CA ALA A 137 -14.08 -6.10 35.70
C ALA A 137 -12.86 -6.08 36.65
N PRO A 138 -11.65 -6.44 36.17
CA PRO A 138 -10.47 -6.44 37.01
C PRO A 138 -10.31 -5.05 37.63
N SER A 139 -10.35 -4.99 38.96
CA SER A 139 -9.94 -3.79 39.71
C SER A 139 -8.54 -3.38 39.24
N PRO A 140 -8.27 -2.08 39.08
CA PRO A 140 -6.95 -1.60 38.66
C PRO A 140 -5.90 -2.09 39.66
N SER A 141 -5.15 -3.13 39.28
CA SER A 141 -4.06 -3.66 40.08
C SER A 141 -3.00 -2.57 40.26
N GLU A 142 -2.53 -2.35 41.49
CA GLU A 142 -1.49 -1.36 41.85
C GLU A 142 -0.11 -1.66 41.23
N GLU A 143 0.03 -2.71 40.43
CA GLU A 143 1.18 -2.89 39.54
C GLU A 143 1.07 -1.88 38.39
N GLY A 144 1.74 -0.74 38.56
CA GLY A 144 1.75 0.38 37.62
C GLY A 144 1.81 -0.03 36.15
N VAL A 145 1.08 0.72 35.32
CA VAL A 145 1.02 0.52 33.88
C VAL A 145 2.45 0.42 33.33
N GLY A 146 2.77 -0.71 32.70
CA GLY A 146 4.09 -0.94 32.11
C GLY A 146 4.47 0.20 31.15
N THR A 147 5.74 0.58 31.13
CA THR A 147 6.21 1.61 30.21
C THR A 147 6.13 1.10 28.77
N ARG A 148 5.40 1.83 27.93
CA ARG A 148 5.27 1.54 26.51
C ARG A 148 6.66 1.63 25.85
N PRO A 149 7.11 0.62 25.08
CA PRO A 149 8.41 0.68 24.43
C PRO A 149 8.45 1.78 23.35
N PRO A 150 9.59 2.50 23.21
CA PRO A 150 9.74 3.62 22.27
C PRO A 150 9.80 3.16 20.80
N SER A 151 10.16 1.90 20.56
CA SER A 151 10.13 1.27 19.25
C SER A 151 9.35 -0.03 19.30
N LEU A 152 8.49 -0.24 18.31
CA LEU A 152 7.77 -1.49 18.12
C LEU A 152 8.15 -2.10 16.76
N PRO A 153 8.65 -3.34 16.71
CA PRO A 153 8.87 -4.01 15.44
C PRO A 153 7.52 -4.29 14.77
N VAL A 154 7.40 -3.86 13.52
CA VAL A 154 6.24 -4.08 12.66
C VAL A 154 6.61 -5.10 11.61
N ARG A 155 5.86 -6.19 11.55
CA ARG A 155 6.07 -7.23 10.55
C ARG A 155 5.49 -6.78 9.22
N VAL A 156 6.24 -6.95 8.14
CA VAL A 156 5.77 -6.68 6.79
C VAL A 156 5.30 -7.97 6.15
N VAL A 157 4.07 -7.98 5.64
CA VAL A 157 3.49 -9.11 4.92
C VAL A 157 3.17 -8.72 3.49
N LEU A 158 3.84 -9.36 2.54
CA LEU A 158 3.48 -9.26 1.14
C LEU A 158 2.33 -10.23 0.86
N PRO A 159 1.20 -9.78 0.27
CA PRO A 159 0.14 -10.68 -0.12
C PRO A 159 0.72 -11.70 -1.10
N ARG A 160 0.53 -12.97 -0.80
CA ARG A 160 0.86 -14.02 -1.76
C ARG A 160 -0.08 -13.83 -2.95
N PRO A 161 0.44 -13.79 -4.20
CA PRO A 161 -0.42 -13.87 -5.35
C PRO A 161 -1.29 -15.10 -5.16
N GLY A 162 -2.61 -14.93 -5.22
CA GLY A 162 -3.50 -16.08 -5.31
C GLY A 162 -3.05 -16.96 -6.48
N PRO A 163 -3.38 -18.26 -6.47
CA PRO A 163 -3.22 -19.07 -7.67
C PRO A 163 -3.85 -18.25 -8.81
N ALA A 164 -3.11 -18.04 -9.89
CA ALA A 164 -3.69 -17.47 -11.09
C ALA A 164 -4.92 -18.33 -11.35
N LEU A 165 -6.10 -17.74 -11.21
CA LEU A 165 -7.31 -18.40 -11.66
C LEU A 165 -7.02 -18.57 -13.13
N LEU A 166 -6.64 -19.79 -13.51
CA LEU A 166 -6.64 -20.23 -14.88
C LEU A 166 -8.09 -19.99 -15.26
N VAL A 167 -8.34 -18.85 -15.91
CA VAL A 167 -9.62 -18.57 -16.53
C VAL A 167 -9.84 -19.84 -17.33
N PRO A 168 -10.83 -20.68 -16.99
CA PRO A 168 -11.05 -21.87 -17.77
C PRO A 168 -11.18 -21.36 -19.20
N GLU A 169 -10.30 -21.80 -20.10
CA GLU A 169 -10.52 -21.59 -21.52
C GLU A 169 -11.94 -22.08 -21.74
N PHE A 170 -12.82 -21.14 -22.11
CA PHE A 170 -14.25 -21.37 -22.22
C PHE A 170 -14.48 -22.61 -23.10
N VAL A 171 -14.74 -23.75 -22.47
CA VAL A 171 -15.37 -24.89 -23.12
C VAL A 171 -16.86 -24.70 -22.87
N GLY A 172 -17.52 -24.09 -23.84
CA GLY A 172 -18.97 -23.96 -23.90
C GLY A 172 -19.45 -22.54 -23.67
N ASP A 173 -20.12 -22.00 -24.68
CA ASP A 173 -20.92 -20.79 -24.60
C ASP A 173 -21.72 -20.79 -23.29
N PHE A 174 -21.57 -19.72 -22.52
CA PHE A 174 -22.48 -19.44 -21.42
C PHE A 174 -23.85 -19.26 -22.07
N VAL A 175 -24.67 -20.30 -21.98
CA VAL A 175 -26.08 -20.19 -22.32
C VAL A 175 -26.60 -19.13 -21.37
N ASP A 176 -26.93 -17.95 -21.91
CA ASP A 176 -27.71 -16.94 -21.20
C ASP A 176 -28.98 -17.64 -20.70
N VAL A 177 -28.95 -18.07 -19.43
CA VAL A 177 -30.16 -18.45 -18.73
C VAL A 177 -30.86 -17.13 -18.48
N ASN A 178 -31.66 -16.70 -19.46
CA ASN A 178 -32.61 -15.64 -19.30
C ASN A 178 -33.63 -16.14 -18.26
N VAL A 179 -33.33 -15.89 -16.99
CA VAL A 179 -34.29 -16.06 -15.91
C VAL A 179 -35.29 -14.92 -16.11
N ASP A 180 -36.36 -15.21 -16.84
CA ASP A 180 -37.54 -14.36 -16.80
C ASP A 180 -37.95 -14.26 -15.33
N ALA A 181 -37.74 -13.07 -14.77
CA ALA A 181 -38.07 -12.73 -13.41
C ALA A 181 -39.60 -12.61 -13.28
N ASP A 182 -40.31 -13.73 -13.38
CA ASP A 182 -41.66 -13.82 -12.83
C ASP A 182 -41.55 -14.18 -11.35
N LEU A 183 -41.36 -13.11 -10.57
CA LEU A 183 -41.11 -13.10 -9.15
C LEU A 183 -42.40 -13.40 -8.36
N THR A 184 -42.98 -14.59 -8.51
CA THR A 184 -44.11 -15.01 -7.64
C THR A 184 -44.19 -16.49 -7.27
N THR A 185 -43.34 -17.38 -7.81
CA THR A 185 -43.48 -18.82 -7.50
C THR A 185 -42.38 -19.29 -6.56
N THR A 186 -42.76 -19.55 -5.30
CA THR A 186 -41.98 -20.29 -4.29
C THR A 186 -41.78 -21.73 -4.79
N GLY A 187 -40.76 -21.93 -5.61
CA GLY A 187 -40.42 -23.23 -6.19
C GLY A 187 -39.65 -24.07 -5.19
N THR A 188 -40.30 -25.10 -4.66
CA THR A 188 -39.64 -26.26 -4.05
C THR A 188 -38.67 -26.88 -5.05
N LEU A 189 -37.38 -26.91 -4.69
CA LEU A 189 -36.35 -27.62 -5.42
C LEU A 189 -36.66 -29.11 -5.39
N ASP A 190 -37.04 -29.69 -6.54
CA ASP A 190 -37.19 -31.13 -6.71
C ASP A 190 -35.81 -31.74 -7.05
N PRO A 191 -35.16 -32.49 -6.12
CA PRO A 191 -33.85 -33.09 -6.35
C PRO A 191 -33.87 -34.27 -7.36
N GLY A 192 -35.02 -34.63 -7.92
CA GLY A 192 -35.18 -35.72 -8.89
C GLY A 192 -35.23 -35.28 -10.37
N ALA A 193 -35.13 -33.98 -10.69
CA ALA A 193 -35.27 -33.52 -12.06
C ALA A 193 -34.06 -33.96 -12.94
N LYS A 194 -34.30 -34.88 -13.87
CA LYS A 194 -33.30 -35.31 -14.86
C LYS A 194 -32.80 -34.11 -15.67
N PRO A 195 -31.48 -34.01 -15.94
CA PRO A 195 -30.92 -32.97 -16.79
C PRO A 195 -31.58 -33.02 -18.17
N ARG A 196 -32.17 -31.89 -18.58
CA ARG A 196 -32.76 -31.71 -19.91
C ARG A 196 -31.64 -31.86 -20.94
N ALA A 197 -31.84 -32.71 -21.94
CA ALA A 197 -30.89 -32.91 -23.02
C ALA A 197 -30.54 -31.56 -23.69
N PRO A 198 -29.27 -31.37 -24.10
CA PRO A 198 -28.84 -30.13 -24.74
C PRO A 198 -29.65 -29.89 -26.01
N VAL A 199 -30.25 -28.72 -26.11
CA VAL A 199 -30.90 -28.25 -27.33
C VAL A 199 -29.82 -28.08 -28.39
N GLN A 200 -29.70 -29.05 -29.30
CA GLN A 200 -28.95 -28.89 -30.54
C GLN A 200 -29.64 -27.81 -31.37
N GLY A 201 -29.12 -26.58 -31.30
CA GLY A 201 -29.78 -25.46 -31.96
C GLY A 201 -29.09 -24.12 -31.84
N GLN A 202 -27.76 -24.06 -31.80
CA GLN A 202 -27.05 -22.82 -32.13
C GLN A 202 -26.05 -23.08 -33.24
N ALA A 203 -26.60 -23.20 -34.45
CA ALA A 203 -25.87 -22.86 -35.64
C ALA A 203 -25.32 -21.43 -35.48
N ALA A 204 -24.01 -21.30 -35.60
CA ALA A 204 -23.30 -20.04 -35.68
C ALA A 204 -24.08 -19.05 -36.57
N ARG A 205 -24.63 -18.01 -35.96
CA ARG A 205 -25.15 -16.85 -36.69
C ARG A 205 -23.95 -16.12 -37.30
N LYS A 206 -23.54 -16.58 -38.49
CA LYS A 206 -22.79 -15.78 -39.47
C LYS A 206 -23.59 -14.49 -39.69
N GLY A 207 -23.20 -13.39 -39.05
CA GLY A 207 -23.84 -12.09 -39.25
C GLY A 207 -23.96 -11.18 -38.03
N ALA A 208 -23.49 -11.57 -36.84
CA ALA A 208 -23.47 -10.63 -35.71
C ALA A 208 -22.47 -9.49 -36.01
N PRO A 209 -22.90 -8.21 -35.95
CA PRO A 209 -22.02 -7.07 -36.19
C PRO A 209 -20.88 -7.06 -35.15
N PRO A 210 -19.65 -6.68 -35.53
CA PRO A 210 -18.52 -6.66 -34.62
C PRO A 210 -18.83 -5.78 -33.39
N PRO A 211 -18.36 -6.18 -32.19
CA PRO A 211 -18.58 -5.40 -30.98
C PRO A 211 -18.09 -3.96 -31.20
N LYS A 212 -18.96 -3.00 -30.92
CA LYS A 212 -18.63 -1.58 -31.02
C LYS A 212 -17.48 -1.31 -30.06
N ASP A 213 -16.36 -0.83 -30.58
CA ASP A 213 -15.17 -0.53 -29.79
C ASP A 213 -15.41 0.75 -28.96
N GLU A 214 -15.95 0.58 -27.75
CA GLU A 214 -16.31 1.62 -26.78
C GLU A 214 -15.12 2.25 -26.06
N ARG A 215 -13.87 1.92 -26.43
CA ARG A 215 -12.69 2.55 -25.83
C ARG A 215 -12.79 4.07 -26.02
N THR A 216 -12.61 4.79 -24.92
CA THR A 216 -12.64 6.26 -24.93
C THR A 216 -11.58 6.79 -25.90
N TRP A 217 -11.83 7.94 -26.53
CA TRP A 217 -10.88 8.53 -27.49
C TRP A 217 -9.46 8.66 -26.92
N LEU A 218 -9.36 8.94 -25.62
CA LEU A 218 -8.08 9.02 -24.89
C LEU A 218 -7.37 7.66 -24.85
N GLN A 219 -8.10 6.56 -24.66
CA GLN A 219 -7.54 5.21 -24.66
C GLN A 219 -7.10 4.75 -26.06
N LYS A 220 -7.68 5.31 -27.12
CA LYS A 220 -7.24 5.05 -28.51
C LYS A 220 -6.02 5.90 -28.90
N ASN A 221 -5.87 7.09 -28.31
CA ASN A 221 -4.88 8.09 -28.75
C ASN A 221 -3.80 8.43 -27.72
N TRP A 222 -3.67 7.68 -26.62
CA TRP A 222 -2.70 7.95 -25.55
C TRP A 222 -1.24 8.05 -26.04
N MET A 223 -0.87 7.29 -27.08
CA MET A 223 0.47 7.36 -27.69
C MET A 223 0.76 8.73 -28.32
N PHE A 224 -0.23 9.41 -28.90
CA PHE A 224 -0.07 10.76 -29.46
C PHE A 224 0.09 11.82 -28.37
N VAL A 225 -0.62 11.65 -27.24
CA VAL A 225 -0.49 12.53 -26.07
C VAL A 225 0.93 12.45 -25.49
N LEU A 226 1.49 11.24 -25.38
CA LEU A 226 2.88 11.03 -24.95
C LEU A 226 3.90 11.68 -25.89
N ALA A 227 3.74 11.51 -27.20
CA ALA A 227 4.62 12.14 -28.19
C ALA A 227 4.56 13.68 -28.11
N GLY A 228 3.36 14.24 -27.97
CA GLY A 228 3.16 15.68 -27.77
C GLY A 228 3.83 16.19 -26.49
N ALA A 229 3.68 15.47 -25.37
CA ALA A 229 4.30 15.83 -24.10
C ALA A 229 5.83 15.86 -24.18
N MET A 230 6.45 14.86 -24.82
CA MET A 230 7.90 14.83 -25.05
C MET A 230 8.40 15.99 -25.92
N MET A 231 7.64 16.40 -26.94
CA MET A 231 7.98 17.54 -27.79
C MET A 231 7.96 18.86 -27.01
N VAL A 232 6.93 19.10 -26.20
CA VAL A 232 6.83 20.29 -25.34
C VAL A 232 7.95 20.31 -24.30
N PHE A 233 8.25 19.16 -23.70
CA PHE A 233 9.33 19.04 -22.72
C PHE A 233 10.69 19.38 -23.33
N ASN A 234 11.00 18.89 -24.54
CA ASN A 234 12.23 19.24 -25.25
C ASN A 234 12.29 20.72 -25.64
N MET A 235 11.17 21.35 -26.00
CA MET A 235 11.11 22.79 -26.28
C MET A 235 11.37 23.63 -25.03
N VAL A 236 10.76 23.28 -23.89
CA VAL A 236 10.96 24.01 -22.62
C VAL A 236 12.38 23.84 -22.10
N MET A 237 12.94 22.63 -22.20
CA MET A 237 14.35 22.38 -21.86
C MET A 237 15.31 23.20 -22.73
N LYS A 238 15.00 23.38 -24.02
CA LYS A 238 15.82 24.17 -24.94
C LYS A 238 15.66 25.69 -24.71
N ALA A 239 14.49 26.15 -24.28
CA ALA A 239 14.22 27.55 -23.95
C ALA A 239 14.87 27.99 -22.62
N ASN A 240 15.06 27.07 -21.67
CA ASN A 240 15.72 27.33 -20.39
C ASN A 240 17.22 26.99 -20.40
N ALA A 241 17.79 26.57 -21.53
CA ALA A 241 19.23 26.39 -21.67
C ALA A 241 19.90 27.77 -21.83
N PRO A 242 20.88 28.14 -20.98
CA PRO A 242 21.57 29.43 -21.11
C PRO A 242 22.28 29.52 -22.45
N GLU A 243 22.06 30.61 -23.18
CA GLU A 243 22.67 30.92 -24.48
C GLU A 243 24.20 30.96 -24.36
N GLY A 244 24.87 29.87 -24.68
CA GLY A 244 26.34 29.83 -24.55
C GLY A 244 27.06 28.74 -25.33
N GLN A 245 26.39 27.97 -26.20
CA GLN A 245 27.07 26.93 -26.96
C GLN A 245 26.41 26.62 -28.30
N ALA A 246 26.40 27.62 -29.18
CA ALA A 246 26.29 27.40 -30.61
C ALA A 246 27.54 28.00 -31.28
N GLY A 247 28.40 27.14 -31.83
CA GLY A 247 29.47 27.56 -32.73
C GLY A 247 30.82 26.89 -32.46
N ALA A 248 31.04 25.73 -33.06
CA ALA A 248 32.36 25.35 -33.56
C ALA A 248 32.22 24.25 -34.62
N ALA A 249 32.23 24.70 -35.88
CA ALA A 249 32.50 23.84 -37.04
C ALA A 249 33.91 23.22 -36.95
N PRO A 250 34.19 22.11 -37.66
CA PRO A 250 35.45 21.39 -37.54
C PRO A 250 36.56 22.11 -38.30
N ALA A 251 37.52 22.69 -37.58
CA ALA A 251 38.73 23.28 -38.16
C ALA A 251 39.98 22.52 -37.73
N ALA A 252 40.59 21.88 -38.73
CA ALA A 252 42.02 21.72 -38.97
C ALA A 252 42.96 21.38 -37.79
N ARG A 253 43.58 20.19 -37.91
CA ARG A 253 44.94 19.89 -37.42
C ARG A 253 45.93 21.00 -37.85
N PRO A 254 46.85 21.40 -36.97
CA PRO A 254 48.26 21.00 -37.11
C PRO A 254 48.82 20.53 -35.75
N GLY A 255 49.64 19.49 -35.62
CA GLY A 255 50.97 19.38 -36.19
C GLY A 255 51.98 19.99 -35.20
N GLY A 256 52.74 19.15 -34.46
CA GLY A 256 53.96 19.59 -33.77
C GLY A 256 54.23 19.02 -32.37
N ALA A 257 54.85 17.83 -32.35
CA ALA A 257 56.09 17.47 -31.62
C ALA A 257 56.28 17.70 -30.08
N PRO A 258 57.21 16.95 -29.46
CA PRO A 258 57.12 16.47 -28.08
C PRO A 258 58.12 17.12 -27.09
N ALA A 259 57.87 16.98 -25.79
CA ALA A 259 58.88 17.04 -24.73
C ALA A 259 58.36 16.20 -23.54
N ALA A 260 58.90 15.00 -23.28
CA ALA A 260 60.16 14.73 -22.58
C ALA A 260 60.11 15.08 -21.09
N GLY A 261 60.29 14.06 -20.24
CA GLY A 261 61.09 14.21 -19.02
C GLY A 261 60.44 13.82 -17.69
N GLY A 262 60.96 12.75 -17.09
CA GLY A 262 61.07 12.57 -15.63
C GLY A 262 59.84 11.93 -14.97
N GLY A 263 59.88 10.72 -14.42
CA GLY A 263 60.97 10.05 -13.74
C GLY A 263 60.77 10.16 -12.23
N GLY A 264 60.41 9.05 -11.59
CA GLY A 264 60.58 8.87 -10.14
C GLY A 264 59.43 8.15 -9.42
N PRO A 265 59.60 6.87 -9.04
CA PRO A 265 58.79 6.23 -8.01
C PRO A 265 59.42 6.48 -6.63
N ARG A 266 58.59 6.72 -5.62
CA ARG A 266 58.98 6.51 -4.22
C ARG A 266 58.01 5.52 -3.58
N ARG A 267 58.65 4.67 -2.77
CA ARG A 267 58.19 3.47 -2.09
C ARG A 267 57.03 3.72 -1.13
#